data_AF-A0A7R9WRF5-F1
#
_entry.id   AF-A0A7R9WRF5-F1
#
_cell.length_a   1.000
_cell.length_b   1.000
_cell.length_c   1.000
_cell.angle_alpha   90.00
_cell.angle_beta   90.00
_cell.angle_gamma   90.00
#
_symmetry.space_group_name_H-M   'P 1'
#
loop_
_entity.id
_entity.type
_entity.pdbx_description
1 polymer ?
#
loop_
_entity_poly.entity_id
_entity_poly.type
_entity_poly.pdbx_seq_one_letter_code
_entity_poly.pdbx_strand_id
1 'polypeptide(L)'
;EKVPLDRSGRPIKVIDDDAEDLDCEFLNNRQAFLNLCRGNHYQFDELRRAKHTSMMVLWHLHNRDAPKFVQQCVSCSREILSGKRYHCNVCPDYDLCAQCYKDPKTNRGSCTHKLQAIDVESEGGQDGGSSSSGLTEAQRKHRQRNLELHIQLIEHASKCNSKECPSKNCAKMKSYLAHARKCPNGVQGGCRICKRIWTLLRIHAQKCKDSVCPIPQCMAIREKMRQLQKQQQAMDDRRRLEMNRHYRKGGISVA
;
A
#
# COMPACT_ATOMS: atom_id res chain seq x y z
N GLU A 1 15.77 30.19 17.44
CA GLU A 1 15.10 30.49 16.17
C GLU A 1 13.83 31.30 16.42
N LYS A 2 13.48 32.23 15.52
CA LYS A 2 12.24 33.02 15.61
C LYS A 2 11.10 32.21 14.98
N VAL A 3 10.05 31.90 15.74
CA VAL A 3 8.85 31.20 15.24
C VAL A 3 8.12 32.12 14.25
N PRO A 4 7.80 31.67 13.02
CA PRO A 4 7.06 32.48 12.05
C PRO A 4 5.70 32.90 12.63
N LEU A 5 5.32 34.16 12.44
CA LEU A 5 4.03 34.70 12.89
C LEU A 5 3.12 34.97 11.69
N ASP A 6 1.81 34.77 11.85
CA ASP A 6 0.83 35.12 10.82
C ASP A 6 0.57 36.63 10.78
N ARG A 7 -0.29 37.07 9.86
CA ARG A 7 -0.67 38.49 9.72
C ARG A 7 -1.34 39.08 10.96
N SER A 8 -1.79 38.25 11.89
CA SER A 8 -2.38 38.63 13.17
C SER A 8 -1.42 38.49 14.36
N GLY A 9 -0.13 38.26 14.10
CA GLY A 9 0.90 38.12 15.13
C GLY A 9 0.84 36.81 15.91
N ARG A 10 0.06 35.83 15.45
CA ARG A 10 -0.04 34.52 16.12
C ARG A 10 1.06 33.60 15.63
N PRO A 11 1.66 32.77 16.50
CA PRO A 11 2.62 31.75 16.09
C PRO A 11 2.00 30.83 15.05
N ILE A 12 2.58 30.81 13.85
CA ILE A 12 2.27 29.82 12.83
C ILE A 12 2.77 28.49 13.38
N LYS A 13 1.83 27.57 13.63
CA LYS A 13 2.17 26.16 13.81
C LYS A 13 2.75 25.67 12.49
N VAL A 14 4.07 25.72 12.38
CA VAL A 14 4.80 24.93 11.39
C VAL A 14 4.66 23.49 11.87
N ILE A 15 3.66 22.79 11.33
CA ILE A 15 3.58 21.34 11.47
C ILE A 15 4.74 20.83 10.62
N ASP A 16 5.76 20.29 11.28
CA ASP A 16 6.85 19.60 10.64
C ASP A 16 6.29 18.29 10.06
N ASP A 17 5.79 18.38 8.82
CA ASP A 17 5.22 17.25 8.05
C ASP A 17 6.29 16.21 7.70
N ASP A 18 7.58 16.54 7.92
CA ASP A 18 8.71 15.63 7.74
C ASP A 18 8.99 14.75 8.98
N ALA A 19 8.28 14.95 10.10
CA ALA A 19 8.48 14.18 11.34
C ALA A 19 7.91 12.75 11.28
N GLU A 20 6.92 12.50 10.41
CA GLU A 20 6.37 11.17 10.16
C GLU A 20 6.54 10.79 8.69
N ASP A 21 7.47 9.88 8.39
CA ASP A 21 7.51 9.17 7.10
C ASP A 21 6.16 8.44 6.89
N LEU A 22 5.20 9.12 6.26
CA LEU A 22 3.92 8.54 5.82
C LEU A 22 4.20 7.56 4.66
N ASP A 23 4.64 6.34 5.00
CA ASP A 23 4.94 5.28 4.01
C ASP A 23 3.67 4.88 3.25
N CYS A 24 3.61 5.29 1.98
CA CYS A 24 2.47 5.08 1.13
C CYS A 24 2.85 4.18 -0.04
N GLU A 25 2.44 2.91 0.03
CA GLU A 25 2.86 1.87 -0.93
C GLU A 25 2.61 2.23 -2.40
N PHE A 26 1.55 3.00 -2.70
CA PHE A 26 1.25 3.42 -4.06
C PHE A 26 2.04 4.67 -4.52
N LEU A 27 2.62 5.46 -3.62
CA LEU A 27 3.54 6.54 -3.97
C LEU A 27 5.01 6.10 -3.96
N ASN A 28 5.30 4.91 -3.42
CA ASN A 28 6.66 4.37 -3.33
C ASN A 28 7.33 4.15 -4.70
N ASN A 29 6.54 3.94 -5.76
CA ASN A 29 7.05 3.94 -7.12
C ASN A 29 5.95 4.29 -8.12
N ARG A 30 6.38 4.73 -9.30
CA ARG A 30 5.47 5.13 -10.39
C ARG A 30 4.51 4.02 -10.80
N GLN A 31 4.96 2.76 -10.86
CA GLN A 31 4.09 1.66 -11.30
C GLN A 31 2.94 1.43 -10.31
N ALA A 32 3.20 1.51 -9.01
CA ALA A 32 2.20 1.38 -7.98
C ALA A 32 1.17 2.53 -8.04
N PHE A 33 1.64 3.75 -8.30
CA PHE A 33 0.75 4.91 -8.50
C PHE A 33 -0.13 4.73 -9.74
N LEU A 34 0.47 4.29 -10.86
CA LEU A 34 -0.28 4.00 -12.08
C LEU A 34 -1.29 2.86 -11.90
N ASN A 35 -0.97 1.85 -11.10
CA ASN A 35 -1.91 0.77 -10.81
C ASN A 35 -3.10 1.30 -9.99
N LEU A 36 -2.87 2.16 -9.00
CA LEU A 36 -3.94 2.86 -8.28
C LEU A 36 -4.81 3.66 -9.23
N CYS A 37 -4.19 4.48 -10.09
CA CYS A 37 -4.93 5.32 -11.02
C CYS A 37 -5.70 4.49 -12.06
N ARG A 38 -5.11 3.43 -12.60
CA ARG A 38 -5.79 2.56 -13.58
C ARG A 38 -6.97 1.84 -12.95
N GLY A 39 -6.79 1.24 -11.78
CA GLY A 39 -7.85 0.46 -11.15
C GLY A 39 -8.99 1.29 -10.55
N ASN A 40 -8.79 2.59 -10.30
CA ASN A 40 -9.85 3.51 -9.86
C ASN A 40 -10.26 4.53 -10.93
N HIS A 41 -9.77 4.35 -12.17
CA HIS A 41 -10.02 5.27 -13.28
C HIS A 41 -9.69 6.74 -12.96
N TYR A 42 -8.65 6.96 -12.16
CA TYR A 42 -8.18 8.31 -11.86
C TYR A 42 -7.46 8.90 -13.06
N GLN A 43 -7.88 10.10 -13.46
CA GLN A 43 -7.42 10.78 -14.67
C GLN A 43 -6.89 12.17 -14.36
N PHE A 44 -5.99 12.65 -15.22
CA PHE A 44 -5.29 13.94 -15.11
C PHE A 44 -5.38 14.78 -16.40
N ASP A 45 -6.24 14.38 -17.32
CA ASP A 45 -6.44 15.00 -18.64
C ASP A 45 -7.30 16.27 -18.59
N GLU A 46 -8.13 16.44 -17.56
CA GLU A 46 -8.88 17.68 -17.31
C GLU A 46 -8.64 18.18 -15.88
N LEU A 47 -8.66 19.51 -15.68
CA LEU A 47 -8.42 20.13 -14.38
C LEU A 47 -9.39 19.61 -13.29
N ARG A 48 -10.67 19.40 -13.64
CA ARG A 48 -11.66 18.85 -12.71
C ARG A 48 -11.27 17.44 -12.27
N ARG A 49 -10.90 16.57 -13.21
CA ARG A 49 -10.48 15.18 -12.95
C ARG A 49 -9.17 15.14 -12.19
N ALA A 50 -8.21 16.00 -12.52
CA ALA A 50 -6.95 16.13 -11.79
C ALA A 50 -7.18 16.54 -10.32
N LYS A 51 -8.05 17.52 -10.05
CA LYS A 51 -8.39 17.92 -8.67
C LYS A 51 -9.01 16.76 -7.88
N HIS A 52 -9.97 16.06 -8.47
CA HIS A 52 -10.60 14.90 -7.86
C HIS A 52 -9.58 13.79 -7.58
N THR A 53 -8.77 13.43 -8.58
CA THR A 53 -7.72 12.42 -8.44
C THR A 53 -6.75 12.78 -7.32
N SER A 54 -6.25 14.02 -7.29
CA SER A 54 -5.33 14.46 -6.22
C SER A 54 -5.99 14.39 -4.84
N MET A 55 -7.27 14.77 -4.73
CA MET A 55 -8.04 14.65 -3.50
C MET A 55 -8.19 13.19 -3.06
N MET A 56 -8.49 12.27 -3.98
CA MET A 56 -8.60 10.85 -3.67
C MET A 56 -7.25 10.23 -3.27
N VAL A 57 -6.16 10.65 -3.91
CA VAL A 57 -4.79 10.25 -3.54
C VAL A 57 -4.46 10.69 -2.11
N LEU A 58 -4.81 11.93 -1.75
CA LEU A 58 -4.69 12.44 -0.37
C LEU A 58 -5.57 11.66 0.61
N TRP A 59 -6.81 11.36 0.22
CA TRP A 59 -7.70 10.58 1.06
C TRP A 59 -7.15 9.17 1.34
N HIS A 60 -6.61 8.48 0.33
CA HIS A 60 -5.95 7.18 0.48
C HIS A 60 -4.66 7.26 1.32
N LEU A 61 -3.95 8.40 1.30
CA LEU A 61 -2.81 8.65 2.19
C LEU A 61 -3.24 8.70 3.65
N HIS A 62 -4.36 9.38 3.94
CA HIS A 62 -4.91 9.49 5.29
C HIS A 62 -5.67 8.23 5.75
N ASN A 63 -6.10 7.37 4.82
CA ASN A 63 -6.89 6.16 5.09
C ASN A 63 -6.24 4.91 4.48
N ARG A 64 -5.04 4.57 4.96
CA ARG A 64 -4.20 3.49 4.42
C ARG A 64 -4.85 2.10 4.38
N ASP A 65 -5.78 1.83 5.29
CA ASP A 65 -6.50 0.56 5.40
C ASP A 65 -7.80 0.55 4.57
N ALA A 66 -8.19 1.68 3.95
CA ALA A 66 -9.38 1.74 3.12
C ALA A 66 -9.23 0.89 1.85
N PRO A 67 -10.33 0.28 1.34
CA PRO A 67 -10.32 -0.47 0.11
C PRO A 67 -9.83 0.40 -1.06
N LYS A 68 -8.68 0.04 -1.62
CA LYS A 68 -8.04 0.80 -2.70
C LYS A 68 -8.74 0.66 -4.04
N PHE A 69 -9.62 -0.32 -4.21
CA PHE A 69 -10.36 -0.59 -5.44
C PHE A 69 -11.79 -0.95 -5.06
N VAL A 70 -12.71 -0.04 -5.34
CA VAL A 70 -14.14 -0.29 -5.15
C VAL A 70 -14.72 -0.83 -6.45
N GLN A 71 -15.40 -1.96 -6.35
CA GLN A 71 -15.94 -2.67 -7.51
C GLN A 71 -17.29 -2.05 -7.90
N GLN A 72 -17.51 -1.82 -9.19
CA GLN A 72 -18.77 -1.28 -9.70
C GLN A 72 -19.70 -2.40 -10.15
N CYS A 73 -20.98 -2.25 -9.87
CA CYS A 73 -22.00 -3.17 -10.37
C CYS A 73 -22.18 -2.98 -11.88
N VAL A 74 -22.00 -4.02 -12.69
CA VAL A 74 -22.15 -3.97 -14.15
C VAL A 74 -23.57 -3.58 -14.58
N SER A 75 -24.58 -3.89 -13.78
CA SER A 75 -25.98 -3.62 -14.14
C SER A 75 -26.43 -2.19 -13.82
N CYS A 76 -25.92 -1.55 -12.77
CA CYS A 76 -26.38 -0.23 -12.33
C CYS A 76 -25.27 0.82 -12.22
N SER A 77 -24.03 0.44 -12.52
CA SER A 77 -22.81 1.25 -12.46
C SER A 77 -22.53 1.90 -11.10
N ARG A 78 -23.25 1.50 -10.05
CA ARG A 78 -23.00 1.96 -8.68
C ARG A 78 -21.84 1.18 -8.09
N GLU A 79 -21.01 1.90 -7.35
CA GLU A 79 -19.99 1.31 -6.50
C GLU A 79 -20.65 0.40 -5.45
N ILE A 80 -20.18 -0.84 -5.36
CA ILE A 80 -20.62 -1.82 -4.38
C ILE A 80 -19.84 -1.53 -3.11
N LEU A 81 -20.32 -0.57 -2.33
CA LEU A 81 -19.69 -0.10 -1.10
C LEU A 81 -20.08 -0.92 0.13
N SER A 82 -21.13 -1.76 0.04
CA SER A 82 -21.67 -2.48 1.18
C SER A 82 -22.50 -3.71 0.80
N GLY A 83 -22.62 -4.64 1.74
CA GLY A 83 -23.46 -5.83 1.62
C GLY A 83 -22.74 -6.98 0.92
N LYS A 84 -23.35 -7.56 -0.12
CA LYS A 84 -22.77 -8.69 -0.87
C LYS A 84 -22.48 -8.28 -2.31
N ARG A 85 -21.23 -8.50 -2.74
CA ARG A 85 -20.77 -8.46 -4.13
C ARG A 85 -20.86 -9.86 -4.72
N TYR A 86 -21.46 -9.99 -5.90
CA TYR A 86 -21.57 -11.25 -6.62
C TYR A 86 -20.64 -11.20 -7.84
N HIS A 87 -19.52 -11.91 -7.73
CA HIS A 87 -18.44 -11.87 -8.72
C HIS A 87 -18.44 -13.13 -9.60
N CYS A 88 -18.17 -12.97 -10.90
CA CYS A 88 -17.94 -14.11 -11.80
C CYS A 88 -16.45 -14.42 -11.92
N ASN A 89 -16.06 -15.66 -11.63
CA ASN A 89 -14.66 -16.10 -11.79
C ASN A 89 -14.27 -16.42 -13.27
N VAL A 90 -15.21 -16.29 -14.21
CA VAL A 90 -15.01 -16.65 -15.63
C VAL A 90 -15.07 -15.41 -16.53
N CYS A 91 -16.03 -14.51 -16.30
CA CYS A 91 -16.16 -13.27 -17.06
C CYS A 91 -15.27 -12.18 -16.45
N PRO A 92 -14.49 -11.45 -17.27
CA PRO A 92 -13.68 -10.33 -16.78
C PRO A 92 -14.57 -9.21 -16.24
N ASP A 93 -14.19 -8.66 -15.09
CA ASP A 93 -14.81 -7.50 -14.43
C ASP A 93 -16.34 -7.60 -14.26
N TYR A 94 -16.84 -8.82 -14.04
CA TYR A 94 -18.27 -9.06 -13.86
C TYR A 94 -18.66 -9.13 -12.39
N ASP A 95 -19.18 -8.02 -11.90
CA ASP A 95 -19.64 -7.85 -10.53
C ASP A 95 -21.07 -7.30 -10.47
N LEU A 96 -21.90 -7.90 -9.62
CA LEU A 96 -23.26 -7.43 -9.33
C LEU A 96 -23.41 -7.08 -7.85
N CYS A 97 -24.11 -5.99 -7.56
CA CYS A 97 -24.56 -5.70 -6.21
C CYS A 97 -25.70 -6.64 -5.81
N ALA A 98 -25.95 -6.77 -4.50
CA ALA A 98 -27.01 -7.63 -3.99
C ALA A 98 -28.42 -7.32 -4.54
N GLN A 99 -28.70 -6.07 -4.90
CA GLN A 99 -29.99 -5.68 -5.50
C GLN A 99 -30.11 -6.21 -6.94
N CYS A 100 -29.11 -5.94 -7.78
CA CYS A 100 -29.08 -6.39 -9.17
C CYS A 100 -28.91 -7.91 -9.32
N TYR A 101 -28.33 -8.59 -8.32
CA TYR A 101 -28.30 -10.04 -8.28
C TYR A 101 -29.69 -10.65 -8.02
N LYS A 102 -30.50 -10.03 -7.15
CA LYS A 102 -31.85 -10.51 -6.81
C LYS A 102 -32.89 -10.21 -7.88
N ASP A 103 -32.68 -9.18 -8.70
CA ASP A 103 -33.61 -8.84 -9.77
C ASP A 103 -33.45 -9.81 -10.97
N PRO A 104 -34.49 -10.61 -11.29
CA PRO A 104 -34.44 -11.57 -12.40
C PRO A 104 -34.25 -10.92 -13.78
N LYS A 105 -34.55 -9.62 -13.93
CA LYS A 105 -34.41 -8.89 -15.20
C LYS A 105 -32.96 -8.50 -15.48
N THR A 106 -32.18 -8.25 -14.43
CA THR A 106 -30.77 -7.83 -14.54
C THR A 106 -29.78 -9.00 -14.50
N ASN A 107 -30.15 -10.12 -13.88
CA ASN A 107 -29.28 -11.30 -13.66
C ASN A 107 -29.19 -12.25 -14.88
N ARG A 108 -30.06 -12.14 -15.89
CA ARG A 108 -30.22 -13.21 -16.91
C ARG A 108 -29.50 -13.02 -18.26
N GLY A 109 -28.88 -11.87 -18.51
CA GLY A 109 -28.48 -11.52 -19.89
C GLY A 109 -27.00 -11.66 -20.24
N SER A 110 -26.08 -11.28 -19.34
CA SER A 110 -24.68 -11.03 -19.71
C SER A 110 -23.67 -12.05 -19.18
N CYS A 111 -24.05 -12.88 -18.21
CA CYS A 111 -23.21 -13.94 -17.69
C CYS A 111 -24.08 -15.15 -17.30
N THR A 112 -23.76 -16.33 -17.82
CA THR A 112 -24.46 -17.59 -17.52
C THR A 112 -23.74 -18.43 -16.46
N HIS A 113 -22.61 -17.95 -15.93
CA HIS A 113 -21.80 -18.65 -14.95
C HIS A 113 -22.29 -18.42 -13.52
N LYS A 114 -21.98 -19.37 -12.63
CA LYS A 114 -22.27 -19.26 -11.21
C LYS A 114 -21.47 -18.11 -10.58
N LEU A 115 -22.18 -17.14 -10.01
CA LEU A 115 -21.58 -16.01 -9.28
C LEU A 115 -21.20 -16.42 -7.84
N GLN A 116 -20.02 -15.97 -7.40
CA GLN A 116 -19.54 -16.13 -6.03
C GLN A 116 -19.90 -14.91 -5.20
N ALA A 117 -20.56 -15.13 -4.06
CA ALA A 117 -20.82 -14.06 -3.10
C ALA A 117 -19.55 -13.73 -2.29
N ILE A 118 -19.24 -12.44 -2.21
CA ILE A 118 -18.13 -11.85 -1.48
C ILE A 118 -18.74 -10.75 -0.61
N ASP A 119 -18.54 -10.82 0.70
CA ASP A 119 -19.04 -9.79 1.62
C ASP A 119 -18.22 -8.49 1.46
N VAL A 120 -18.92 -7.36 1.42
CA VAL A 120 -18.36 -6.00 1.33
C VAL A 120 -18.85 -5.20 2.54
N GLU A 121 -17.93 -4.73 3.37
CA GLU A 121 -18.25 -3.98 4.59
C GLU A 121 -18.64 -2.53 4.26
N SER A 122 -19.78 -2.05 4.79
CA SER A 122 -20.33 -0.70 4.56
C SER A 122 -19.59 0.37 5.37
N GLU A 123 -19.18 1.48 4.73
CA GLU A 123 -18.74 2.69 5.45
C GLU A 123 -19.90 3.62 5.89
N GLY A 124 -21.16 3.18 5.82
CA GLY A 124 -22.31 3.99 6.21
C GLY A 124 -23.30 3.24 7.10
N GLY A 125 -23.32 3.55 8.40
CA GLY A 125 -24.31 3.08 9.36
C GLY A 125 -23.78 3.10 10.81
N GLN A 126 -24.09 4.17 11.54
CA GLN A 126 -23.97 4.22 12.99
C GLN A 126 -24.89 3.16 13.61
N ASP A 127 -24.30 2.14 14.25
CA ASP A 127 -24.52 1.79 15.65
C ASP A 127 -24.12 0.34 15.95
N GLY A 128 -23.20 0.20 16.92
CA GLY A 128 -23.11 -0.98 17.78
C GLY A 128 -22.51 -2.25 17.19
N GLY A 129 -21.18 -2.38 17.24
CA GLY A 129 -20.53 -3.70 17.29
C GLY A 129 -19.26 -3.82 16.45
N SER A 130 -18.12 -3.66 17.14
CA SER A 130 -16.76 -4.02 16.74
C SER A 130 -16.61 -4.92 15.50
N SER A 131 -15.98 -4.40 14.44
CA SER A 131 -14.66 -4.84 13.91
C SER A 131 -14.40 -4.24 12.52
N SER A 132 -13.46 -3.27 12.44
CA SER A 132 -12.84 -2.64 11.24
C SER A 132 -13.78 -2.00 10.19
N SER A 133 -13.61 -0.77 9.73
CA SER A 133 -12.39 -0.09 9.28
C SER A 133 -12.42 1.41 9.62
N GLY A 134 -11.23 1.97 9.90
CA GLY A 134 -11.03 3.27 10.50
C GLY A 134 -10.35 3.13 11.86
N LEU A 135 -9.11 2.61 11.88
CA LEU A 135 -8.32 2.60 13.11
C LEU A 135 -8.26 4.03 13.65
N THR A 136 -8.67 4.22 14.91
CA THR A 136 -8.54 5.53 15.57
C THR A 136 -7.07 5.94 15.56
N GLU A 137 -6.79 7.25 15.63
CA GLU A 137 -5.42 7.76 15.69
C GLU A 137 -4.59 7.07 16.79
N ALA A 138 -5.23 6.77 17.93
CA ALA A 138 -4.65 5.98 19.02
C ALA A 138 -4.30 4.55 18.61
N GLN A 139 -5.16 3.86 17.86
CA GLN A 139 -4.92 2.51 17.35
C GLN A 139 -3.84 2.48 16.25
N ARG A 140 -3.79 3.49 15.37
CA ARG A 140 -2.72 3.68 14.37
C ARG A 140 -1.37 3.85 15.06
N LYS A 141 -1.30 4.76 16.05
CA LYS A 141 -0.10 4.98 16.86
C LYS A 141 0.29 3.74 17.67
N HIS A 142 -0.67 2.95 18.12
CA HIS A 142 -0.40 1.69 18.80
C HIS A 142 0.20 0.64 17.85
N ARG A 143 -0.37 0.48 16.64
CA ARG A 143 0.13 -0.43 15.60
C ARG A 143 1.54 -0.03 15.16
N GLN A 144 1.79 1.27 14.97
CA GLN A 144 3.10 1.82 14.62
C GLN A 144 4.14 1.53 15.71
N ARG A 145 3.82 1.83 16.98
CA ARG A 145 4.69 1.48 18.12
C ARG A 145 4.96 -0.02 18.21
N ASN A 146 3.94 -0.85 18.00
CA ASN A 146 4.10 -2.30 18.03
C ASN A 146 5.04 -2.79 16.92
N LEU A 147 4.94 -2.23 15.71
CA LEU A 147 5.82 -2.53 14.59
C LEU A 147 7.28 -2.13 14.90
N GLU A 148 7.50 -0.94 15.42
CA GLU A 148 8.83 -0.45 15.83
C GLU A 148 9.47 -1.35 16.88
N LEU A 149 8.70 -1.76 17.91
CA LEU A 149 9.15 -2.72 18.92
C LEU A 149 9.56 -4.07 18.30
N HIS A 150 8.84 -4.54 17.27
CA HIS A 150 9.21 -5.78 16.57
C HIS A 150 10.49 -5.63 15.74
N ILE A 151 10.73 -4.48 15.11
CA ILE A 151 11.98 -4.19 14.41
C ILE A 151 13.15 -4.15 15.40
N GLN A 152 13.00 -3.44 16.52
CA GLN A 152 14.01 -3.41 17.58
C GLN A 152 14.31 -4.81 18.14
N LEU A 153 13.28 -5.64 18.30
CA LEU A 153 13.46 -7.03 18.75
C LEU A 153 14.27 -7.86 17.75
N ILE A 154 14.08 -7.66 16.44
CA ILE A 154 14.87 -8.34 15.40
C ILE A 154 16.32 -7.87 15.44
N GLU A 155 16.56 -6.56 15.54
CA GLU A 155 17.91 -5.99 15.64
C GLU A 155 18.64 -6.50 16.88
N HIS A 156 17.95 -6.50 18.03
CA HIS A 156 18.45 -7.09 19.26
C HIS A 156 18.76 -8.58 19.08
N ALA A 157 17.80 -9.39 18.62
CA ALA A 157 17.97 -10.83 18.46
C ALA A 157 19.11 -11.19 17.50
N SER A 158 19.34 -10.35 16.49
CA SER A 158 20.43 -10.52 15.53
C SER A 158 21.82 -10.23 16.10
N LYS A 159 21.93 -9.39 17.13
CA LYS A 159 23.20 -8.98 17.77
C LYS A 159 23.42 -9.67 19.13
N CYS A 160 22.37 -10.22 19.73
CA CYS A 160 22.39 -10.79 21.07
C CYS A 160 23.09 -12.15 21.09
N ASN A 161 24.19 -12.26 21.86
CA ASN A 161 24.90 -13.52 22.10
C ASN A 161 24.70 -14.08 23.52
N SER A 162 23.94 -13.39 24.38
CA SER A 162 23.67 -13.87 25.74
C SER A 162 22.83 -15.15 25.75
N LYS A 163 23.23 -16.11 26.61
CA LYS A 163 22.48 -17.34 26.91
C LYS A 163 21.30 -17.06 27.83
N GLU A 164 21.45 -16.12 28.77
CA GLU A 164 20.39 -15.63 29.66
C GLU A 164 19.99 -14.21 29.24
N CYS A 165 19.16 -14.14 28.20
CA CYS A 165 18.66 -12.86 27.71
C CYS A 165 17.40 -12.46 28.51
N PRO A 166 17.31 -11.22 29.04
CA PRO A 166 16.13 -10.76 29.78
C PRO A 166 14.87 -10.66 28.90
N SER A 167 15.05 -10.56 27.58
CA SER A 167 13.93 -10.55 26.63
C SER A 167 13.37 -11.95 26.40
N LYS A 168 12.15 -12.18 26.91
CA LYS A 168 11.40 -13.44 26.72
C LYS A 168 11.20 -13.82 25.25
N ASN A 169 11.17 -12.83 24.34
CA ASN A 169 10.93 -13.04 22.92
C ASN A 169 12.22 -13.18 22.09
N CYS A 170 13.40 -12.93 22.68
CA CYS A 170 14.68 -12.96 21.97
C CYS A 170 15.00 -14.35 21.42
N ALA A 171 14.84 -15.41 22.23
CA ALA A 171 15.08 -16.79 21.81
C ALA A 171 14.21 -17.20 20.61
N LYS A 172 12.92 -16.83 20.64
CA LYS A 172 11.98 -17.09 19.54
C LYS A 172 12.37 -16.34 18.28
N MET A 173 12.72 -15.06 18.39
CA MET A 173 13.14 -14.26 17.24
C MET A 173 14.46 -14.77 16.64
N LYS A 174 15.43 -15.18 17.47
CA LYS A 174 16.66 -15.84 17.03
C LYS A 174 16.36 -17.09 16.18
N SER A 175 15.41 -17.92 16.60
CA SER A 175 15.02 -19.11 15.84
C SER A 175 14.49 -18.77 14.44
N TYR A 176 13.69 -17.70 14.31
CA TYR A 176 13.18 -17.24 13.02
C TYR A 176 14.28 -16.68 12.12
N LEU A 177 15.21 -15.90 12.69
CA LEU A 177 16.36 -15.38 11.95
C LEU A 177 17.30 -16.50 11.49
N ALA A 178 17.56 -17.48 12.35
CA ALA A 178 18.34 -18.66 11.98
C ALA A 178 17.67 -19.48 10.86
N HIS A 179 16.34 -19.64 10.93
CA HIS A 179 15.57 -20.26 9.86
C HIS A 179 15.67 -19.48 8.54
N ALA A 180 15.48 -18.15 8.56
CA ALA A 180 15.57 -17.32 7.35
C ALA A 180 16.94 -17.37 6.66
N ARG A 181 18.03 -17.62 7.42
CA ARG A 181 19.37 -17.82 6.84
C ARG A 181 19.50 -19.11 6.04
N LYS A 182 18.82 -20.19 6.45
CA LYS A 182 19.05 -21.55 5.95
C LYS A 182 17.88 -22.14 5.16
N CYS A 183 16.72 -21.48 5.14
CA CYS A 183 15.51 -22.02 4.53
C CYS A 183 15.62 -22.07 2.99
N PRO A 184 15.56 -23.27 2.37
CA PRO A 184 15.69 -23.42 0.92
C PRO A 184 14.43 -22.94 0.18
N ASN A 185 13.25 -23.06 0.79
CA ASN A 185 11.98 -22.71 0.16
C ASN A 185 11.71 -21.19 0.17
N GLY A 186 12.18 -20.48 1.20
CA GLY A 186 11.93 -19.05 1.37
C GLY A 186 10.44 -18.67 1.33
N VAL A 187 10.16 -17.40 1.00
CA VAL A 187 8.78 -16.89 0.87
C VAL A 187 8.11 -17.40 -0.39
N GLN A 188 8.84 -17.46 -1.51
CA GLN A 188 8.33 -17.87 -2.82
C GLN A 188 7.94 -19.36 -2.85
N GLY A 189 8.70 -20.22 -2.20
CA GLY A 189 8.36 -21.64 -2.00
C GLY A 189 7.35 -21.90 -0.87
N GLY A 190 6.66 -20.86 -0.38
CA GLY A 190 5.51 -21.03 0.49
C GLY A 190 5.80 -21.22 1.99
N CYS A 191 7.04 -21.06 2.46
CA CYS A 191 7.37 -21.31 3.87
C CYS A 191 6.63 -20.34 4.81
N ARG A 192 5.88 -20.90 5.78
CA ARG A 192 5.07 -20.13 6.74
C ARG A 192 5.91 -19.25 7.67
N ILE A 193 7.07 -19.73 8.11
CA ILE A 193 7.97 -18.96 8.98
C ILE A 193 8.54 -17.78 8.20
N CYS A 194 9.06 -18.03 6.99
CA CYS A 194 9.57 -16.97 6.12
C CYS A 194 8.50 -15.92 5.81
N LYS A 195 7.27 -16.32 5.44
CA LYS A 195 6.15 -15.40 5.21
C LYS A 195 5.86 -14.52 6.42
N ARG A 196 5.93 -15.09 7.63
CA ARG A 196 5.65 -14.37 8.89
C ARG A 196 6.66 -13.26 9.18
N ILE A 197 7.95 -13.51 8.99
CA ILE A 197 9.00 -12.52 9.31
C ILE A 197 9.38 -11.63 8.12
N TRP A 198 8.98 -11.98 6.90
CA TRP A 198 9.32 -11.27 5.67
C TRP A 198 8.98 -9.79 5.73
N THR A 199 7.77 -9.45 6.19
CA THR A 199 7.32 -8.06 6.30
C THR A 199 8.25 -7.24 7.19
N LEU A 200 8.67 -7.79 8.32
CA LEU A 200 9.58 -7.12 9.25
C LEU A 200 10.98 -6.95 8.64
N LEU A 201 11.49 -7.98 7.96
CA LEU A 201 12.78 -7.89 7.25
C LEU A 201 12.75 -6.86 6.13
N ARG A 202 11.63 -6.77 5.40
CA ARG A 202 11.42 -5.79 4.33
C ARG A 202 11.40 -4.35 4.87
N ILE A 203 10.67 -4.11 5.95
CA ILE A 203 10.56 -2.79 6.61
C ILE A 203 11.92 -2.36 7.15
N HIS A 204 12.65 -3.26 7.82
CA HIS A 204 14.01 -2.98 8.25
C HIS A 204 14.92 -2.64 7.05
N ALA A 205 14.90 -3.46 5.99
CA ALA A 205 15.74 -3.27 4.81
C ALA A 205 15.51 -1.93 4.09
N GLN A 206 14.27 -1.40 4.09
CA GLN A 206 13.97 -0.08 3.53
C GLN A 206 14.67 1.06 4.28
N LYS A 207 14.79 0.94 5.61
CA LYS A 207 15.36 1.98 6.49
C LYS A 207 16.85 1.76 6.79
N CYS A 208 17.35 0.54 6.60
CA CYS A 208 18.72 0.15 6.95
C CYS A 208 19.77 0.83 6.06
N LYS A 209 20.73 1.49 6.69
CA LYS A 209 21.88 2.14 6.03
C LYS A 209 23.22 1.43 6.26
N ASP A 210 23.27 0.43 7.13
CA ASP A 210 24.48 -0.30 7.49
C ASP A 210 25.12 -0.96 6.25
N SER A 211 26.45 -0.85 6.10
CA SER A 211 27.19 -1.50 5.00
C SER A 211 27.21 -3.02 5.15
N VAL A 212 27.31 -3.52 6.38
CA VAL A 212 27.28 -4.94 6.73
C VAL A 212 26.22 -5.15 7.82
N CYS A 213 24.97 -5.35 7.39
CA CYS A 213 23.86 -5.57 8.31
C CYS A 213 23.87 -6.99 8.88
N PRO A 214 23.77 -7.19 10.22
CA PRO A 214 23.77 -8.52 10.84
C PRO A 214 22.45 -9.30 10.60
N ILE A 215 21.38 -8.58 10.24
CA ILE A 215 20.06 -9.17 10.01
C ILE A 215 20.06 -9.97 8.70
N PRO A 216 19.66 -11.25 8.75
CA PRO A 216 19.66 -12.10 7.57
C PRO A 216 18.75 -11.57 6.47
N GLN A 217 19.15 -11.80 5.22
CA GLN A 217 18.44 -11.38 4.00
C GLN A 217 18.32 -9.85 3.81
N CYS A 218 18.69 -9.00 4.78
CA CYS A 218 18.60 -7.54 4.66
C CYS A 218 19.35 -7.02 3.42
N MET A 219 20.61 -7.44 3.23
CA MET A 219 21.43 -7.04 2.09
C MET A 219 20.84 -7.51 0.75
N ALA A 220 20.35 -8.74 0.67
CA ALA A 220 19.72 -9.28 -0.52
C ALA A 220 18.41 -8.54 -0.88
N ILE A 221 17.61 -8.19 0.13
CA ILE A 221 16.40 -7.39 -0.03
C ILE A 221 16.75 -5.99 -0.54
N ARG A 222 17.74 -5.33 0.07
CA ARG A 222 18.22 -3.99 -0.36
C ARG A 222 18.77 -3.98 -1.78
N GLU A 223 19.53 -5.00 -2.17
CA GLU A 223 20.01 -5.16 -3.54
C GLU A 223 18.85 -5.31 -4.51
N LYS A 224 17.88 -6.19 -4.21
CA LYS A 224 16.68 -6.36 -5.04
C LYS A 224 15.86 -5.07 -5.17
N MET A 225 15.71 -4.31 -4.09
CA MET A 225 15.04 -3.01 -4.12
C MET A 225 15.79 -2.00 -5.01
N ARG A 226 17.12 -1.93 -4.89
CA ARG A 226 17.96 -1.07 -5.75
C ARG A 226 17.88 -1.46 -7.22
N GLN A 227 17.86 -2.75 -7.53
CA GLN A 227 17.69 -3.25 -8.90
C GLN A 227 16.34 -2.85 -9.48
N LEU A 228 15.25 -3.04 -8.73
CA LEU A 228 13.91 -2.63 -9.14
C LEU A 228 13.83 -1.11 -9.36
N GLN A 229 14.44 -0.32 -8.47
CA GLN A 229 14.48 1.13 -8.60
C GLN A 229 15.26 1.58 -9.84
N LYS A 230 16.42 0.96 -10.13
CA LYS A 230 17.20 1.23 -11.35
C LYS A 230 16.43 0.87 -12.62
N GLN A 231 15.75 -0.28 -12.63
CA GLN A 231 14.91 -0.69 -13.77
C GLN A 231 13.78 0.31 -14.01
N GLN A 232 13.12 0.75 -12.93
CA GLN A 232 12.07 1.76 -13.01
C GLN A 232 12.62 3.10 -13.56
N GLN A 233 13.76 3.55 -13.05
CA GLN A 233 14.40 4.78 -13.49
C GLN A 233 14.79 4.72 -14.98
N ALA A 234 15.41 3.62 -15.43
CA ALA A 234 15.76 3.44 -16.84
C ALA A 234 14.52 3.46 -17.77
N MET A 235 13.41 2.86 -17.33
CA MET A 235 12.15 2.89 -18.07
C MET A 235 11.56 4.31 -18.15
N ASP A 236 11.62 5.07 -17.05
CA ASP A 236 11.13 6.44 -17.00
C ASP A 236 12.01 7.40 -17.81
N ASP A 237 13.34 7.21 -17.78
CA ASP A 237 14.29 7.94 -18.62
C ASP A 237 14.03 7.68 -20.11
N ARG A 238 13.80 6.42 -20.49
CA ARG A 238 13.44 6.07 -21.88
C ARG A 238 12.17 6.80 -22.33
N ARG A 239 11.15 6.81 -21.48
CA ARG A 239 9.89 7.52 -21.75
C ARG A 239 10.11 9.03 -21.87
N ARG A 240 10.93 9.61 -21.00
CA ARG A 240 11.27 11.04 -21.00
C ARG A 240 12.00 11.44 -22.29
N LEU A 241 12.97 10.63 -22.72
CA LEU A 241 13.71 10.83 -23.96
C LEU A 241 12.79 10.76 -25.19
N GLU A 242 11.86 9.81 -25.22
CA GLU A 242 10.87 9.68 -26.29
C GLU A 242 9.92 10.89 -26.34
N MET A 243 9.42 11.34 -25.19
CA MET A 243 8.61 12.56 -25.08
C MET A 243 9.38 13.80 -25.59
N ASN A 244 10.64 13.98 -25.16
CA ASN A 244 11.49 15.06 -25.62
C ASN A 244 11.76 15.00 -27.13
N ARG A 245 11.86 13.79 -27.71
CA ARG A 245 11.99 13.59 -29.16
C ARG A 245 10.74 14.05 -29.90
N HIS A 246 9.55 13.76 -29.38
CA HIS A 246 8.29 14.26 -29.94
C HIS A 246 8.20 15.79 -29.89
N TYR A 247 8.55 16.41 -28.76
CA TYR A 247 8.59 17.88 -28.65
C TYR A 247 9.59 18.53 -29.61
N ARG A 248 10.76 17.92 -29.84
CA ARG A 248 11.75 18.40 -30.81
C ARG A 248 11.31 18.24 -32.27
N LYS A 249 10.49 17.23 -32.58
CA LYS A 249 9.96 17.00 -33.94
C LYS A 249 8.71 17.82 -34.24
N GLY A 250 7.88 18.12 -33.23
CA GLY A 250 6.66 18.92 -33.36
C GLY A 250 6.93 20.42 -33.20
N GLY A 251 8.01 20.93 -33.79
CA GLY A 251 8.42 22.33 -33.68
C GLY A 251 7.22 23.28 -33.81
N ILE A 252 6.80 23.84 -32.68
CA ILE A 252 6.05 25.08 -32.66
C ILE A 252 7.07 26.12 -33.13
N SER A 253 7.00 26.47 -34.41
CA SER A 253 7.45 27.76 -34.90
C SER A 253 6.73 28.80 -34.07
N VAL A 254 7.41 29.35 -33.06
CA VAL A 254 7.00 30.62 -32.47
C VAL A 254 7.29 31.66 -33.55
N ALA A 255 6.27 31.97 -34.34
CA ALA A 255 6.19 33.17 -35.15
C ALA A 255 5.41 34.23 -34.35
#